data_AF-A0A3D5IYI2-F1
#
_entry.id   AF-A0A3D5IYI2-F1
#
_cell.length_a   1.000
_cell.length_b   1.000
_cell.length_c   1.000
_cell.angle_alpha   90.00
_cell.angle_beta   90.00
_cell.angle_gamma   90.00
#
_symmetry.space_group_name_H-M   'P 1'
#
loop_
_entity.id
_entity.type
_entity.pdbx_description
1 polymer ?
#
loop_
_entity_poly.entity_id
_entity_poly.type
_entity_poly.pdbx_seq_one_letter_code
_entity_poly.pdbx_strand_id
1 'polypeptide(L)'
;MKKLSLIILFLLCYSTSFAHYLWIETRPNGELNKKQEVKVHYGEYTYGVIEKTDGDAFKSVSSFEVWVINPDGTSTKLNLDKKEDHYLGYFTPTEEGTFTIQLKNDNIDVIDYSEYDFGIFKTHYQSFAKINVADAPT
;
A
#
# COMPACT_ATOMS: atom_id res chain seq x y z
N MET A 1 7.96 -5.46 -48.45
CA MET A 1 6.76 -6.12 -47.89
C MET A 1 7.08 -7.05 -46.72
N LYS A 2 7.97 -8.06 -46.87
CA LYS A 2 8.32 -9.00 -45.76
C LYS A 2 8.83 -8.32 -44.47
N LYS A 3 9.68 -7.29 -44.57
CA LYS A 3 10.19 -6.53 -43.41
C LYS A 3 9.11 -5.71 -42.70
N LEU A 4 8.13 -5.17 -43.45
CA LEU A 4 7.01 -4.41 -42.89
C LEU A 4 6.04 -5.34 -42.14
N SER A 5 5.81 -6.54 -42.67
CA SER A 5 5.00 -7.56 -42.00
C SER A 5 5.60 -8.00 -40.67
N LEU A 6 6.94 -8.10 -40.59
CA LEU A 6 7.65 -8.45 -39.36
C LEU A 6 7.56 -7.32 -38.31
N ILE A 7 7.68 -6.06 -38.74
CA ILE A 7 7.53 -4.89 -37.85
C ILE A 7 6.10 -4.83 -37.29
N ILE A 8 5.09 -5.06 -38.12
CA ILE A 8 3.69 -5.13 -37.67
C ILE A 8 3.49 -6.26 -36.67
N LEU A 9 4.10 -7.43 -36.89
CA LEU A 9 4.04 -8.56 -35.96
C LEU A 9 4.68 -8.22 -34.61
N PHE A 10 5.83 -7.53 -34.59
CA PHE A 10 6.46 -7.08 -33.35
C PHE A 10 5.64 -6.02 -32.60
N LEU A 11 4.96 -5.13 -33.32
CA LEU A 11 4.07 -4.13 -32.70
C LEU A 11 2.83 -4.76 -32.06
N LEU A 12 2.39 -5.94 -32.52
CA LEU A 12 1.28 -6.69 -31.91
C LEU A 12 1.69 -7.43 -30.62
N CYS A 13 2.97 -7.53 -30.31
CA CYS A 13 3.47 -8.18 -29.09
C CYS A 13 3.65 -7.23 -27.89
N TYR A 14 3.13 -5.99 -27.96
CA TYR A 14 3.17 -5.08 -26.82
C TYR A 14 2.19 -5.54 -25.73
N SER A 15 2.72 -5.99 -24.60
CA SER A 15 1.96 -6.25 -23.38
C SER A 15 2.19 -5.13 -22.36
N THR A 16 1.11 -4.70 -21.71
CA THR A 16 1.20 -3.82 -20.54
C THR A 16 1.55 -4.67 -19.32
N SER A 17 2.60 -4.29 -18.60
CA SER A 17 2.91 -4.83 -17.30
C SER A 17 2.34 -3.90 -16.23
N PHE A 18 1.61 -4.46 -15.27
CA PHE A 18 1.04 -3.72 -14.16
C PHE A 18 1.88 -3.97 -12.91
N ALA A 19 2.35 -2.89 -12.29
CA ALA A 19 3.11 -2.93 -11.06
C ALA A 19 2.27 -2.32 -9.94
N HIS A 20 1.51 -3.15 -9.24
CA HIS A 20 0.69 -2.71 -8.11
C HIS A 20 1.53 -2.50 -6.86
N TYR A 21 1.19 -1.44 -6.13
CA TYR A 21 1.75 -1.06 -4.85
C TYR A 21 0.67 -1.13 -3.79
N LEU A 22 1.04 -1.53 -2.57
CA LEU A 22 0.22 -1.38 -1.37
C LEU A 22 0.84 -0.28 -0.53
N TRP A 23 0.15 0.86 -0.37
CA TRP A 23 0.74 2.05 0.25
C TRP A 23 -0.18 2.70 1.28
N ILE A 24 0.44 3.49 2.17
CA ILE A 24 -0.25 4.31 3.16
C ILE A 24 -0.43 5.73 2.61
N GLU A 25 -1.61 6.30 2.81
CA GLU A 25 -1.86 7.73 2.63
C GLU A 25 -2.37 8.34 3.94
N THR A 26 -1.71 9.41 4.40
CA THR A 26 -2.05 10.12 5.63
C THR A 26 -1.48 11.54 5.58
N ARG A 27 -2.03 12.47 6.36
CA ARG A 27 -1.46 13.81 6.48
C ARG A 27 -0.11 13.73 7.22
N PRO A 28 0.96 14.36 6.71
CA PRO A 28 2.29 14.29 7.33
C PRO A 28 2.39 15.10 8.63
N ASN A 29 1.42 15.96 8.91
CA ASN A 29 1.30 16.70 10.16
C ASN A 29 -0.05 16.40 10.82
N GLY A 30 -0.02 16.08 12.11
CA GLY A 30 -1.20 15.89 12.95
C GLY A 30 -1.22 16.89 14.10
N GLU A 31 -2.29 16.86 14.89
CA GLU A 31 -2.49 17.77 16.02
C GLU A 31 -2.83 16.96 17.27
N LEU A 32 -2.35 17.42 18.42
CA LEU A 32 -2.58 16.78 19.70
C LEU A 32 -4.09 16.64 19.97
N ASN A 33 -4.50 15.45 20.42
CA ASN A 33 -5.89 15.10 20.74
C ASN A 33 -6.88 15.25 19.56
N LYS A 34 -6.40 15.34 18.31
CA LYS A 34 -7.24 15.34 17.11
C LYS A 34 -7.11 14.05 16.33
N LYS A 35 -8.23 13.59 15.77
CA LYS A 35 -8.31 12.35 15.00
C LYS A 35 -7.43 12.45 13.75
N GLN A 36 -6.44 11.56 13.63
CA GLN A 36 -5.56 11.42 12.48
C GLN A 36 -6.05 10.28 11.58
N GLU A 37 -6.24 10.59 10.30
CA GLU A 37 -6.71 9.65 9.28
C GLU A 37 -5.55 8.86 8.67
N VAL A 38 -5.74 7.55 8.49
CA VAL A 38 -4.80 6.67 7.80
C VAL A 38 -5.57 5.85 6.77
N LYS A 39 -5.18 5.95 5.50
CA LYS A 39 -5.72 5.13 4.42
C LYS A 39 -4.69 4.14 3.93
N VAL A 40 -5.18 2.98 3.49
CA VAL A 40 -4.38 2.00 2.75
C VAL A 40 -5.03 1.76 1.40
N HIS A 41 -4.25 1.98 0.36
CA HIS A 41 -4.65 1.81 -1.02
C HIS A 41 -3.83 0.72 -1.70
N TYR A 42 -4.40 0.13 -2.74
CA TYR A 42 -3.73 -0.80 -3.63
C TYR A 42 -3.99 -0.41 -5.08
N GLY A 43 -3.00 -0.56 -5.96
CA GLY A 43 -3.09 -0.04 -7.33
C GLY A 43 -1.76 0.46 -7.89
N GLU A 44 -1.82 1.14 -9.02
CA GLU A 44 -0.64 1.68 -9.70
C GLU A 44 -0.44 3.15 -9.31
N TYR A 45 0.32 3.35 -8.23
CA TYR A 45 0.59 4.68 -7.67
C TYR A 45 1.06 5.69 -8.73
N THR A 46 2.00 5.29 -9.61
CA THR A 46 2.56 6.16 -10.66
C THR A 46 1.51 6.67 -11.66
N TYR A 47 0.46 5.90 -11.89
CA TYR A 47 -0.57 6.21 -12.89
C TYR A 47 -1.90 6.63 -12.25
N GLY A 48 -1.97 6.72 -10.92
CA GLY A 48 -3.18 7.09 -10.18
C GLY A 48 -4.31 6.06 -10.28
N VAL A 49 -3.99 4.81 -10.60
CA VAL A 49 -4.97 3.72 -10.65
C VAL A 49 -5.16 3.18 -9.24
N ILE A 50 -6.39 3.17 -8.75
CA ILE A 50 -6.76 2.62 -7.45
C ILE A 50 -7.67 1.41 -7.68
N GLU A 51 -7.28 0.26 -7.13
CA GLU A 51 -8.07 -0.96 -7.15
C GLU A 51 -9.25 -0.86 -6.16
N LYS A 52 -10.37 -1.45 -6.54
CA LYS A 52 -11.50 -1.62 -5.63
C LYS A 52 -11.17 -2.68 -4.58
N THR A 53 -11.53 -2.46 -3.32
CA THR A 53 -11.24 -3.43 -2.25
C THR A 53 -11.93 -4.77 -2.45
N ASP A 54 -13.06 -4.77 -3.17
CA ASP A 54 -13.77 -6.01 -3.53
C ASP A 54 -13.29 -6.64 -4.84
N GLY A 55 -12.37 -5.99 -5.57
CA GLY A 55 -11.70 -6.55 -6.74
C GLY A 55 -10.68 -7.62 -6.35
N ASP A 56 -10.47 -8.59 -7.24
CA ASP A 56 -9.60 -9.75 -6.98
C ASP A 56 -8.15 -9.33 -6.68
N ALA A 57 -7.67 -8.28 -7.35
CA ALA A 57 -6.35 -7.71 -7.14
C ALA A 57 -6.14 -7.27 -5.68
N PHE A 58 -7.02 -6.43 -5.12
CA PHE A 58 -6.89 -5.97 -3.74
C PHE A 58 -7.16 -7.10 -2.74
N LYS A 59 -8.15 -7.95 -2.98
CA LYS A 59 -8.43 -9.11 -2.12
C LYS A 59 -7.20 -9.99 -1.92
N SER A 60 -6.42 -10.21 -2.98
CA SER A 60 -5.20 -11.04 -2.93
C SER A 60 -4.12 -10.53 -1.97
N VAL A 61 -4.16 -9.22 -1.65
CA VAL A 61 -3.22 -8.58 -0.72
C VAL A 61 -3.89 -8.02 0.53
N SER A 62 -5.15 -8.37 0.81
CA SER A 62 -5.96 -7.72 1.87
C SER A 62 -5.64 -8.16 3.31
N SER A 63 -4.82 -9.21 3.48
CA SER A 63 -4.39 -9.75 4.78
C SER A 63 -3.27 -8.93 5.47
N PHE A 64 -3.22 -7.63 5.22
CA PHE A 64 -2.20 -6.74 5.78
C PHE A 64 -2.58 -6.23 7.17
N GLU A 65 -1.57 -5.79 7.90
CA GLU A 65 -1.73 -5.10 9.17
C GLU A 65 -1.15 -3.69 9.10
N VAL A 66 -1.75 -2.76 9.84
CA VAL A 66 -1.24 -1.40 10.04
C VAL A 66 -1.02 -1.17 11.52
N TRP A 67 0.14 -0.63 11.86
CA TRP A 67 0.60 -0.34 13.21
C TRP A 67 0.96 1.14 13.33
N VAL A 68 0.54 1.76 14.43
CA VAL A 68 0.97 3.10 14.84
C VAL A 68 2.10 2.92 15.84
N ILE A 69 3.29 3.40 15.49
CA ILE A 69 4.46 3.44 16.37
C ILE A 69 4.53 4.86 16.94
N ASN A 70 4.39 4.97 18.25
CA ASN A 70 4.45 6.21 19.00
C ASN A 70 5.89 6.75 19.07
N PRO A 71 6.10 8.04 19.37
CA PRO A 71 7.41 8.63 19.61
C PRO A 71 8.30 7.86 20.61
N ASP A 72 7.70 7.23 21.63
CA ASP A 72 8.39 6.42 22.63
C ASP A 72 8.76 5.00 22.14
N GLY A 73 8.36 4.62 20.94
CA GLY A 73 8.58 3.31 20.31
C GLY A 73 7.51 2.25 20.62
N THR A 74 6.54 2.55 21.49
CA THR A 74 5.39 1.65 21.72
C THR A 74 4.53 1.59 20.46
N SER A 75 3.90 0.44 20.22
CA SER A 75 3.17 0.18 18.98
C SER A 75 1.76 -0.32 19.25
N THR A 76 0.79 0.23 18.52
CA THR A 76 -0.63 -0.16 18.61
C THR A 76 -1.15 -0.53 17.23
N LYS A 77 -1.82 -1.68 17.12
CA LYS A 77 -2.46 -2.11 15.87
C LYS A 77 -3.67 -1.22 15.58
N LEU A 78 -3.76 -0.73 14.34
CA LEU A 78 -4.85 0.11 13.87
C LEU A 78 -6.02 -0.78 13.42
N ASN A 79 -7.23 -0.45 13.88
CA ASN A 79 -8.45 -1.03 13.33
C ASN A 79 -8.78 -0.33 12.01
N LEU A 80 -9.07 -1.12 10.98
CA LEU A 80 -9.33 -0.65 9.63
C LEU A 80 -10.73 -1.05 9.17
N ASP A 81 -11.47 -0.08 8.66
CA ASP A 81 -12.74 -0.28 7.97
C ASP A 81 -12.52 -0.36 6.47
N LYS A 82 -13.02 -1.42 5.83
CA LYS A 82 -13.04 -1.52 4.36
C LYS A 82 -14.00 -0.47 3.76
N LYS A 83 -13.52 0.34 2.81
CA LYS A 83 -14.29 1.27 1.97
C LYS A 83 -14.28 0.77 0.51
N GLU A 84 -14.81 1.51 -0.45
CA GLU A 84 -14.90 1.01 -1.85
C GLU A 84 -13.51 0.79 -2.48
N ASP A 85 -12.57 1.70 -2.23
CA ASP A 85 -11.29 1.81 -2.93
C ASP A 85 -10.08 1.92 -1.96
N HIS A 86 -10.32 1.77 -0.65
CA HIS A 86 -9.28 1.78 0.38
C HIS A 86 -9.75 1.14 1.68
N TYR A 87 -8.80 0.87 2.56
CA TYR A 87 -9.07 0.64 3.98
C TYR A 87 -8.80 1.91 4.76
N LEU A 88 -9.66 2.20 5.74
CA LEU A 88 -9.66 3.45 6.49
C LEU A 88 -9.51 3.17 7.98
N GLY A 89 -8.50 3.75 8.61
CA GLY A 89 -8.28 3.70 10.04
C GLY A 89 -8.07 5.07 10.63
N TYR A 90 -8.15 5.13 11.95
CA TYR A 90 -7.94 6.36 12.69
C TYR A 90 -7.27 6.10 14.02
N PHE A 91 -6.36 6.99 14.40
CA PHE A 91 -5.84 7.08 15.75
C PHE A 91 -5.91 8.52 16.24
N THR A 92 -5.74 8.74 17.54
CA THR A 92 -5.69 10.08 18.13
C THR A 92 -4.38 10.19 18.89
N PRO A 93 -3.42 11.02 18.45
CA PRO A 93 -2.16 11.20 19.16
C PRO A 93 -2.43 11.93 20.47
N THR A 94 -1.86 11.40 21.56
CA THR A 94 -1.99 11.94 22.92
C THR A 94 -0.68 12.53 23.44
N GLU A 95 0.36 12.54 22.60
CA GLU A 95 1.66 13.14 22.88
C GLU A 95 2.21 13.80 21.60
N GLU A 96 3.14 14.74 21.79
CA GLU A 96 3.87 15.37 20.70
C GLU A 96 5.01 14.48 20.20
N GLY A 97 5.41 14.67 18.94
CA GLY A 97 6.55 14.00 18.33
C GLY A 97 6.24 13.36 16.99
N THR A 98 7.16 12.54 16.50
CA THR A 98 7.02 11.84 15.22
C THR A 98 6.46 10.43 15.44
N PHE A 99 5.24 10.22 14.97
CA PHE A 99 4.62 8.90 14.88
C PHE A 99 5.02 8.24 13.55
N THR A 100 5.20 6.92 13.56
CA THR A 100 5.40 6.13 12.34
C THR A 100 4.22 5.20 12.12
N ILE A 101 3.56 5.32 10.98
CA ILE A 101 2.58 4.34 10.51
C ILE A 101 3.34 3.28 9.72
N GLN A 102 3.28 2.03 10.16
CA GLN A 102 3.88 0.89 9.49
C GLN A 102 2.77 0.00 8.93
N LEU A 103 2.85 -0.29 7.63
CA LEU A 103 2.06 -1.33 6.98
C LEU A 103 2.94 -2.54 6.74
N LYS A 104 2.41 -3.73 7.02
CA LYS A 104 3.07 -5.00 6.74
C LYS A 104 2.07 -6.00 6.18
N ASN A 105 2.47 -6.70 5.11
CA ASN A 105 1.78 -7.90 4.66
C ASN A 105 2.77 -9.04 4.44
N ASP A 106 2.78 -9.99 5.35
CA ASP A 106 3.53 -11.25 5.25
C ASP A 106 2.63 -12.47 4.95
N ASN A 107 1.32 -12.25 4.94
CA ASN A 107 0.31 -13.27 4.70
C ASN A 107 -0.10 -13.26 3.23
N ILE A 108 0.90 -13.49 2.38
CA ILE A 108 0.77 -13.65 0.94
C ILE A 108 1.15 -15.09 0.60
N ASP A 109 0.41 -15.67 -0.35
CA ASP A 109 0.65 -17.02 -0.84
C ASP A 109 2.03 -17.13 -1.51
N VAL A 110 2.62 -18.32 -1.38
CA VAL A 110 3.86 -18.66 -2.09
C VAL A 110 3.50 -18.99 -3.53
N ILE A 111 4.22 -18.38 -4.48
CA ILE A 111 4.03 -18.60 -5.90
C ILE A 111 5.21 -19.40 -6.43
N ASP A 112 4.94 -20.56 -7.04
CA ASP A 112 5.96 -21.41 -7.66
C ASP A 112 5.92 -21.25 -9.19
N TYR A 113 6.94 -20.57 -9.72
CA TYR A 113 7.18 -20.42 -11.16
C TYR A 113 8.42 -21.19 -11.62
N SER A 114 8.77 -22.28 -10.93
CA SER A 114 9.88 -23.16 -11.33
C SER A 114 9.68 -23.79 -12.72
N GLU A 115 8.44 -24.06 -13.14
CA GLU A 115 8.10 -24.54 -14.49
C GLU A 115 8.64 -23.60 -15.60
N TYR A 116 8.77 -22.31 -15.30
CA TYR A 116 9.19 -21.27 -16.23
C TYR A 116 10.63 -20.79 -15.97
N ASP A 117 11.43 -21.52 -15.18
CA ASP A 117 12.79 -21.14 -14.75
C ASP A 117 12.86 -19.79 -13.97
N PHE A 118 11.73 -19.33 -13.39
CA PHE A 118 11.70 -18.12 -12.55
C PHE A 118 11.87 -18.42 -11.05
N GLY A 119 11.61 -19.66 -10.61
CA GLY A 119 11.77 -20.08 -9.21
C GLY A 119 10.56 -19.81 -8.32
N ILE A 120 10.77 -19.87 -7.00
CA ILE A 120 9.71 -19.75 -5.98
C ILE A 120 9.78 -18.36 -5.34
N PHE A 121 8.65 -17.66 -5.28
CA PHE A 121 8.54 -16.32 -4.74
C PHE A 121 7.58 -16.27 -3.57
N LYS A 122 7.90 -15.42 -2.59
CA LYS A 122 6.95 -14.94 -1.59
C LYS A 122 7.04 -13.43 -1.53
N THR A 123 5.99 -12.75 -1.98
CA THR A 123 5.96 -11.29 -2.00
C THR A 123 5.67 -10.78 -0.59
N HIS A 124 6.45 -9.80 -0.14
CA HIS A 124 6.21 -9.08 1.12
C HIS A 124 5.92 -7.62 0.79
N TYR A 125 4.83 -7.08 1.35
CA TYR A 125 4.55 -5.65 1.24
C TYR A 125 4.89 -4.94 2.54
N GLN A 126 5.63 -3.84 2.42
CA GLN A 126 5.93 -2.96 3.53
C GLN A 126 5.81 -1.51 3.07
N SER A 127 5.19 -0.67 3.90
CA SER A 127 5.09 0.76 3.67
C SER A 127 5.21 1.50 4.99
N PHE A 128 5.75 2.72 4.95
CA PHE A 128 5.94 3.57 6.11
C PHE A 128 5.49 4.98 5.80
N ALA A 129 4.79 5.62 6.73
CA ALA A 129 4.50 7.04 6.70
C ALA A 129 4.86 7.67 8.05
N LYS A 130 5.38 8.89 8.04
CA LYS A 130 5.69 9.65 9.26
C LYS A 130 4.70 10.78 9.44
N ILE A 131 4.27 11.00 10.67
CA ILE A 131 3.34 12.04 11.06
C ILE A 131 3.98 12.83 12.19
N ASN A 132 4.23 14.12 11.97
CA ASN A 132 4.71 15.01 13.02
C ASN A 132 3.51 15.61 13.74
N VAL A 133 3.43 15.42 15.05
CA VAL A 133 2.38 15.97 15.90
C VAL A 133 2.99 17.04 16.79
N ALA A 134 2.37 18.22 16.75
CA ALA A 134 2.64 19.33 17.65
C ALA A 134 1.32 19.89 18.16
N ASP A 135 1.37 20.71 19.22
CA ASP A 135 0.21 21.48 19.62
C ASP A 135 -0.27 22.41 18.49
N ALA A 136 -1.58 22.59 18.37
CA ALA A 136 -2.13 23.46 17.35
C ALA A 136 -1.58 24.88 17.54
N PRO A 137 -1.13 25.58 16.48
CA PRO A 137 -0.74 26.98 16.62
C PRO A 137 -1.93 27.77 17.17
N THR A 138 -1.67 28.46 18.29
CA THR A 138 -2.64 29.33 18.98
C THR A 138 -3.02 30.54 18.15
#